data_AF-A0A935EH44-F1
#
_entry.id   AF-A0A935EH44-F1
#
_cell.length_a   1.000
_cell.length_b   1.000
_cell.length_c   1.000
_cell.angle_alpha   90.00
_cell.angle_beta   90.00
_cell.angle_gamma   90.00
#
_symmetry.space_group_name_H-M   'P 1'
#
loop_
_entity.id
_entity.type
_entity.pdbx_description
1 polymer ?
#
loop_
_entity_poly.entity_id
_entity_poly.type
_entity_poly.pdbx_seq_one_letter_code
_entity_poly.pdbx_strand_id
1 'polypeptide(L)'
;MGTTATAEAYRGRFAPSPTGLLHQGSLLAAVGSWLDARAHGGKWLVRMEDLDRPRTVAGAAEAILRTLDSLGLTSDEPVLYQSSRDEAYSQALERLRANHCVYRCTCTRSELSGPYAGHCRMHPPPADGPAAWRLLLSPHARIDFDDLFQGQQSFNADSIGDPVIFRRDGIAAYQLAVVVDDAFQGITHVVRGTDLLESTAWQIGVFRGLGLPAPRFGHLPLVVEPDGSKLSKSRGAQAVSGWPPGEALERILTLLGYSPPAGLRHEPVPRILDWALSGWPPAGLAGRRAIALAT
;
A
#
# COMPACT_ATOMS: atom_id res chain seq x y z
N MET A 1 27.71 4.56 -28.85
CA MET A 1 27.59 3.35 -28.03
C MET A 1 26.41 3.56 -27.11
N GLY A 2 25.23 3.09 -27.51
CA GLY A 2 24.00 3.26 -26.75
C GLY A 2 24.02 2.30 -25.56
N THR A 3 23.94 2.85 -24.36
CA THR A 3 23.65 2.11 -23.13
C THR A 3 22.29 1.46 -23.32
N THR A 4 22.28 0.15 -23.58
CA THR A 4 21.08 -0.68 -23.44
C THR A 4 20.63 -0.57 -21.99
N ALA A 5 19.56 0.18 -21.74
CA ALA A 5 18.87 0.16 -20.47
C ALA A 5 18.46 -1.29 -20.22
N THR A 6 19.13 -1.94 -19.27
CA THR A 6 18.67 -3.22 -18.74
C THR A 6 17.25 -2.98 -18.24
N ALA A 7 16.26 -3.70 -18.77
CA ALA A 7 14.91 -3.66 -18.24
C ALA A 7 15.00 -3.86 -16.72
N GLU A 8 14.55 -2.88 -15.93
CA GLU A 8 14.62 -2.96 -14.48
C GLU A 8 13.92 -4.25 -14.03
N ALA A 9 14.63 -5.07 -13.26
CA ALA A 9 14.09 -6.33 -12.75
C ALA A 9 12.87 -6.05 -11.87
N TYR A 10 11.79 -6.82 -12.04
CA TYR A 10 10.57 -6.64 -11.26
C TYR A 10 10.87 -6.73 -9.76
N ARG A 11 10.37 -5.74 -9.02
CA ARG A 11 10.41 -5.66 -7.55
C ARG A 11 9.04 -5.19 -7.04
N GLY A 12 8.38 -6.06 -6.30
CA GLY A 12 7.11 -5.80 -5.60
C GLY A 12 7.26 -5.91 -4.10
N ARG A 13 6.22 -5.52 -3.34
CA ARG A 13 6.24 -5.62 -1.88
C ARG A 13 4.87 -5.81 -1.23
N PHE A 14 4.89 -6.42 -0.06
CA PHE A 14 3.82 -6.35 0.93
C PHE A 14 4.24 -5.49 2.11
N ALA A 15 3.45 -4.46 2.43
CA ALA A 15 3.80 -3.45 3.43
C ALA A 15 2.74 -3.33 4.54
N PRO A 16 2.63 -4.30 5.47
CA PRO A 16 1.62 -4.27 6.53
C PRO A 16 2.01 -3.33 7.69
N SER A 17 1.01 -2.67 8.29
CA SER A 17 1.20 -2.00 9.58
C SER A 17 0.92 -2.98 10.73
N PRO A 18 1.81 -3.11 11.74
CA PRO A 18 1.65 -4.07 12.84
C PRO A 18 0.68 -3.56 13.94
N THR A 19 -0.48 -3.05 13.54
CA THR A 19 -1.56 -2.58 14.43
C THR A 19 -2.54 -3.69 14.83
N GLY A 20 -2.23 -4.92 14.42
CA GLY A 20 -2.99 -6.15 14.61
C GLY A 20 -2.36 -7.28 13.81
N LEU A 21 -2.95 -8.47 13.93
CA LEU A 21 -2.54 -9.64 13.14
C LEU A 21 -3.05 -9.55 11.70
N LEU A 22 -2.50 -10.37 10.80
CA LEU A 22 -3.06 -10.53 9.46
C LEU A 22 -4.51 -11.01 9.54
N HIS A 23 -5.38 -10.33 8.82
CA HIS A 23 -6.75 -10.74 8.56
C HIS A 23 -6.88 -11.09 7.08
N GLN A 24 -8.04 -11.63 6.68
CA GLN A 24 -8.27 -12.12 5.32
C GLN A 24 -7.96 -11.07 4.23
N GLY A 25 -8.34 -9.81 4.44
CA GLY A 25 -8.05 -8.73 3.49
C GLY A 25 -6.56 -8.38 3.35
N SER A 26 -5.80 -8.34 4.44
CA SER A 26 -4.35 -8.11 4.37
C SER A 26 -3.61 -9.32 3.81
N LEU A 27 -4.09 -10.53 4.08
CA LEU A 27 -3.56 -11.73 3.45
C LEU A 27 -3.83 -11.77 1.94
N LEU A 28 -5.00 -11.30 1.48
CA LEU A 28 -5.30 -11.15 0.05
C LEU A 28 -4.27 -10.24 -0.64
N ALA A 29 -3.92 -9.11 -0.01
CA ALA A 29 -2.89 -8.22 -0.53
C ALA A 29 -1.49 -8.87 -0.54
N ALA A 30 -1.14 -9.65 0.48
CA ALA A 30 0.12 -10.38 0.54
C ALA A 30 0.21 -11.43 -0.59
N VAL A 31 -0.80 -12.31 -0.71
CA VAL A 31 -0.84 -13.36 -1.74
C VAL A 31 -0.86 -12.75 -3.15
N GLY A 32 -1.71 -11.76 -3.41
CA GLY A 32 -1.79 -11.15 -4.74
C GLY A 32 -0.51 -10.42 -5.15
N SER A 33 0.13 -9.68 -4.23
CA SER A 33 1.41 -9.02 -4.53
C SER A 33 2.56 -10.02 -4.70
N TRP A 34 2.54 -11.15 -3.98
CA TRP A 34 3.53 -12.22 -4.14
C TRP A 34 3.37 -12.94 -5.48
N LEU A 35 2.14 -13.29 -5.84
CA LEU A 35 1.84 -13.93 -7.14
C LEU A 35 2.27 -13.03 -8.29
N ASP A 36 1.97 -11.73 -8.23
CA ASP A 36 2.38 -10.78 -9.27
C ASP A 36 3.90 -10.69 -9.40
N ALA A 37 4.63 -10.64 -8.29
CA ALA A 37 6.08 -10.60 -8.31
C ALA A 37 6.69 -11.87 -8.91
N ARG A 38 6.19 -13.03 -8.50
CA ARG A 38 6.69 -14.33 -8.94
C ARG A 38 6.34 -14.65 -10.40
N ALA A 39 5.15 -14.26 -10.85
CA ALA A 39 4.75 -14.40 -12.25
C ALA A 39 5.67 -13.62 -13.21
N HIS A 40 6.27 -12.52 -12.73
CA HIS A 40 7.25 -11.73 -13.48
C HIS A 40 8.71 -12.10 -13.18
N GLY A 41 8.97 -13.20 -12.46
CA GLY A 41 10.33 -13.63 -12.09
C GLY A 41 11.07 -12.63 -11.20
N GLY A 42 10.33 -11.77 -10.50
CA GLY A 42 10.86 -10.67 -9.71
C GLY A 42 11.03 -10.97 -8.22
N LYS A 43 11.54 -9.96 -7.51
CA LYS A 43 11.63 -9.99 -6.05
C LYS A 43 10.32 -9.52 -5.41
N TRP A 44 10.00 -10.12 -4.28
CA TRP A 44 8.92 -9.74 -3.39
C TRP A 44 9.48 -9.45 -2.01
N LEU A 45 9.28 -8.22 -1.55
CA LEU A 45 9.83 -7.73 -0.30
C LEU A 45 8.73 -7.55 0.74
N VAL A 46 9.11 -7.64 2.02
CA VAL A 46 8.23 -7.26 3.13
C VAL A 46 8.79 -6.02 3.83
N ARG A 47 7.91 -5.06 4.12
CA ARG A 47 8.22 -3.86 4.90
C ARG A 47 7.19 -3.66 6.01
N MET A 48 7.64 -3.57 7.25
CA MET A 48 6.78 -3.31 8.39
C MET A 48 6.53 -1.80 8.53
N GLU A 49 5.27 -1.38 8.36
CA GLU A 49 4.86 0.02 8.44
C GLU A 49 4.48 0.42 9.88
N ASP A 50 5.48 0.45 10.75
CA ASP A 50 5.39 0.70 12.20
C ASP A 50 5.62 2.17 12.60
N LEU A 51 5.28 3.11 11.72
CA LEU A 51 5.41 4.56 11.94
C LEU A 51 4.62 5.07 13.15
N ASP A 52 3.37 4.60 13.30
CA ASP A 52 2.47 5.06 14.36
C ASP A 52 2.63 4.19 15.61
N ARG A 53 3.76 4.36 16.30
CA ARG A 53 4.18 3.53 17.45
C ARG A 53 3.06 3.31 18.49
N PRO A 54 2.25 4.32 18.89
CA PRO A 54 1.16 4.10 19.85
C PRO A 54 0.07 3.13 19.38
N ARG A 55 -0.09 2.93 18.06
CA ARG A 55 -1.07 1.99 17.48
C ARG A 55 -0.48 0.62 17.18
N THR A 56 0.84 0.47 17.26
CA THR A 56 1.50 -0.83 17.06
C THR A 56 1.19 -1.76 18.23
N VAL A 57 1.04 -3.04 17.94
CA VAL A 57 0.79 -4.08 18.93
C VAL A 57 2.07 -4.90 19.10
N ALA A 58 2.56 -5.01 20.32
CA ALA A 58 3.74 -5.80 20.63
C ALA A 58 3.57 -7.26 20.15
N GLY A 59 4.57 -7.81 19.46
CA GLY A 59 4.54 -9.16 18.91
C GLY A 59 3.76 -9.31 17.60
N ALA A 60 3.04 -8.27 17.13
CA ALA A 60 2.23 -8.37 15.91
C ALA A 60 3.11 -8.45 14.65
N ALA A 61 4.21 -7.69 14.59
CA ALA A 61 5.14 -7.76 13.47
C ALA A 61 5.71 -9.17 13.30
N GLU A 62 6.17 -9.80 14.38
CA GLU A 62 6.71 -11.15 14.38
C GLU A 62 5.62 -12.19 14.05
N ALA A 63 4.40 -11.99 14.54
CA ALA A 63 3.27 -12.88 14.22
C ALA A 63 2.84 -12.79 12.75
N ILE A 64 2.86 -11.58 12.16
CA ILE A 64 2.65 -11.37 10.72
C ILE A 64 3.71 -12.15 9.93
N LEU A 65 5.00 -11.98 10.27
CA LEU A 65 6.09 -12.66 9.56
C LEU A 65 6.01 -14.18 9.68
N ARG A 66 5.72 -14.73 10.88
CA ARG A 66 5.49 -16.18 11.06
C ARG A 66 4.32 -16.71 10.23
N THR A 67 3.25 -15.93 10.15
CA THR A 67 2.07 -16.30 9.34
C THR A 67 2.44 -16.35 7.86
N LEU A 68 3.14 -15.33 7.34
CA LEU A 68 3.61 -15.30 5.96
C LEU A 68 4.53 -16.48 5.64
N ASP A 69 5.48 -16.77 6.53
CA ASP A 69 6.42 -17.90 6.39
C ASP A 69 5.70 -19.25 6.33
N SER A 70 4.69 -19.47 7.19
CA SER A 70 3.88 -20.70 7.17
C SER A 70 3.09 -20.90 5.87
N LEU A 71 2.90 -19.83 5.10
CA LEU A 71 2.21 -19.82 3.81
C LEU A 71 3.19 -19.80 2.63
N GLY A 72 4.50 -19.94 2.87
CA GLY A 72 5.54 -19.89 1.84
C GLY A 72 5.81 -18.50 1.26
N LEU A 73 5.31 -17.45 1.92
CA LEU A 73 5.42 -16.06 1.49
C LEU A 73 6.60 -15.37 2.20
N THR A 74 7.82 -15.79 1.88
CA THR A 74 9.03 -15.24 2.51
C THR A 74 9.56 -14.05 1.72
N SER A 75 10.03 -13.00 2.43
CA SER A 75 10.69 -11.84 1.82
C SER A 75 12.03 -12.23 1.19
N ASP A 76 12.32 -11.77 -0.02
CA ASP A 76 13.57 -12.08 -0.72
C ASP A 76 14.78 -11.28 -0.22
N GLU A 77 14.54 -10.20 0.51
CA GLU A 77 15.56 -9.36 1.14
C GLU A 77 15.17 -9.10 2.61
N PRO A 78 16.10 -8.64 3.47
CA PRO A 78 15.81 -8.32 4.86
C PRO A 78 14.60 -7.38 4.98
N VAL A 79 13.74 -7.70 5.96
CA VAL A 79 12.53 -6.90 6.23
C VAL A 79 12.94 -5.50 6.67
N LEU A 80 12.36 -4.49 6.01
CA LEU A 80 12.56 -3.09 6.38
C LEU A 80 11.52 -2.68 7.45
N TYR A 81 11.95 -1.92 8.45
CA TYR A 81 11.06 -1.37 9.49
C TYR A 81 11.07 0.15 9.40
N GLN A 82 9.90 0.77 9.25
CA GLN A 82 9.78 2.21 9.09
C GLN A 82 10.17 3.00 10.35
N SER A 83 10.07 2.38 11.53
CA SER A 83 10.56 2.94 12.79
C SER A 83 12.07 3.23 12.82
N SER A 84 12.83 2.68 11.87
CA SER A 84 14.27 2.93 11.70
C SER A 84 14.60 3.98 10.62
N ARG A 85 13.59 4.65 10.06
CA ARG A 85 13.73 5.44 8.81
C ARG A 85 13.40 6.93 8.96
N ASP A 86 13.22 7.41 10.19
CA ASP A 86 12.85 8.79 10.50
C ASP A 86 13.76 9.83 9.80
N GLU A 87 15.08 9.61 9.80
CA GLU A 87 16.03 10.52 9.14
C GLU A 87 15.79 10.61 7.63
N ALA A 88 15.53 9.49 6.96
CA ALA A 88 15.27 9.48 5.52
C ALA A 88 13.99 10.27 5.18
N TYR A 89 12.98 10.22 6.04
CA TYR A 89 11.75 10.97 5.85
C TYR A 89 11.96 12.47 6.09
N SER A 90 12.74 12.85 7.11
CA SER A 90 13.12 14.25 7.33
C SER A 90 13.91 14.82 6.14
N GLN A 91 14.87 14.07 5.60
CA GLN A 91 15.62 14.48 4.41
C GLN A 91 14.71 14.62 3.17
N ALA A 92 13.75 13.71 2.99
CA ALA A 92 12.77 13.81 1.91
C ALA A 92 11.88 15.07 2.05
N LEU A 93 11.47 15.42 3.27
CA LEU A 93 10.75 16.65 3.53
C LEU A 93 11.58 17.88 3.14
N GLU A 94 12.86 17.94 3.53
CA GLU A 94 13.73 19.08 3.15
C GLU A 94 13.89 19.22 1.63
N ARG A 95 13.99 18.10 0.90
CA ARG A 95 14.02 18.12 -0.58
C ARG A 95 12.71 18.65 -1.16
N LEU A 96 11.57 18.21 -0.64
CA LEU A 96 10.26 18.73 -1.06
C LEU A 96 10.11 20.22 -0.75
N ARG A 97 10.63 20.70 0.37
CA ARG A 97 10.64 22.12 0.74
C ARG A 97 11.49 22.95 -0.22
N ALA A 98 12.71 22.49 -0.52
CA ALA A 98 13.60 23.14 -1.48
C ALA A 98 13.00 23.20 -2.88
N ASN A 99 12.20 22.20 -3.26
CA ASN A 99 11.49 22.15 -4.54
C ASN A 99 10.13 22.86 -4.53
N HIS A 100 9.77 23.58 -3.45
CA HIS A 100 8.48 24.26 -3.30
C HIS A 100 7.26 23.34 -3.50
N CYS A 101 7.40 22.05 -3.22
CA CYS A 101 6.34 21.04 -3.40
C CYS A 101 5.48 20.85 -2.14
N VAL A 102 5.75 21.60 -1.07
CA VAL A 102 5.03 21.50 0.22
C VAL A 102 4.84 22.87 0.84
N TYR A 103 3.85 22.99 1.72
CA TYR A 103 3.63 24.19 2.53
C TYR A 103 3.18 23.86 3.95
N ARG A 104 3.36 24.83 4.86
CA ARG A 104 3.02 24.69 6.28
C ARG A 104 1.52 24.86 6.50
N CYS A 105 0.98 24.07 7.41
CA CYS A 105 -0.43 24.11 7.79
C CYS A 105 -0.62 24.00 9.31
N THR A 106 -1.36 24.96 9.86
CA THR A 106 -1.74 25.00 11.28
C THR A 106 -3.18 24.62 11.53
N CYS A 107 -3.97 24.33 10.48
CA CYS A 107 -5.36 23.90 10.62
C CYS A 107 -5.48 22.63 11.46
N THR A 108 -6.49 22.58 12.32
CA THR A 108 -6.85 21.41 13.13
C THR A 108 -7.83 20.52 12.36
N ARG A 109 -7.92 19.24 12.74
CA ARG A 109 -8.86 18.31 12.10
C ARG A 109 -10.32 18.72 12.27
N SER A 110 -10.66 19.33 13.40
CA SER A 110 -12.01 19.86 13.70
C SER A 110 -12.42 21.03 12.81
N GLU A 111 -11.46 21.75 12.22
CA GLU A 111 -11.72 22.83 11.27
C GLU A 111 -12.01 22.33 9.85
N LEU A 112 -11.84 21.03 9.58
CA LEU A 112 -11.99 20.45 8.25
C LEU A 112 -13.31 19.69 8.15
N SER A 113 -14.16 20.12 7.22
CA SER A 113 -15.44 19.46 6.89
C SER A 113 -15.35 18.50 5.69
N GLY A 114 -14.14 18.25 5.17
CA GLY A 114 -13.90 17.42 4.00
C GLY A 114 -12.43 17.45 3.55
N PRO A 115 -12.14 17.13 2.28
CA PRO A 115 -10.82 17.32 1.67
C PRO A 115 -10.29 18.75 1.92
N TYR A 116 -8.97 18.87 2.09
CA TYR A 116 -8.39 20.15 2.45
C TYR A 116 -8.46 21.15 1.29
N ALA A 117 -9.22 22.23 1.46
CA ALA A 117 -9.45 23.26 0.43
C ALA A 117 -8.29 24.27 0.27
N GLY A 118 -7.12 24.03 0.86
CA GLY A 118 -5.95 24.88 0.66
C GLY A 118 -5.94 26.20 1.47
N HIS A 119 -6.63 26.27 2.62
CA HIS A 119 -6.72 27.51 3.41
C HIS A 119 -5.33 28.13 3.72
N CYS A 120 -4.39 27.35 4.24
CA CYS A 120 -3.03 27.78 4.58
C CYS A 120 -2.12 27.98 3.36
N ARG A 121 -2.53 27.51 2.18
CA ARG A 121 -1.86 27.86 0.92
C ARG A 121 -2.13 29.33 0.57
N MET A 122 -3.37 29.77 0.79
CA MET A 122 -3.81 31.16 0.55
C MET A 122 -3.50 32.09 1.73
N HIS A 123 -3.44 31.55 2.94
CA HIS A 123 -3.15 32.27 4.18
C HIS A 123 -1.99 31.59 4.92
N PRO A 124 -0.74 31.75 4.47
CA PRO A 124 0.41 31.06 5.04
C PRO A 124 0.56 31.38 6.54
N PRO A 125 0.73 30.36 7.40
CA PRO A 125 0.99 30.60 8.82
C PRO A 125 2.39 31.21 9.04
N PRO A 126 2.65 31.86 10.19
CA PRO A 126 3.96 32.43 10.54
C PRO A 126 5.07 31.41 10.39
N ALA A 127 6.21 31.76 9.79
CA ALA A 127 7.31 30.85 9.40
C ALA A 127 7.81 29.93 10.53
N ASP A 128 7.70 30.39 11.78
CA ASP A 128 8.15 29.68 12.97
C ASP A 128 7.01 28.96 13.68
N GLY A 129 7.37 28.02 14.56
CA GLY A 129 6.43 27.27 15.40
C GLY A 129 5.86 25.99 14.77
N PRO A 130 5.11 25.21 15.57
CA PRO A 130 4.67 23.88 15.21
C PRO A 130 3.60 23.90 14.12
N ALA A 131 3.89 23.27 12.98
CA ALA A 131 2.97 23.12 11.86
C ALA A 131 3.13 21.72 11.25
N ALA A 132 2.06 21.23 10.62
CA ALA A 132 2.17 20.10 9.71
C ALA A 132 2.64 20.58 8.33
N TRP A 133 3.19 19.69 7.52
CA TRP A 133 3.51 19.93 6.12
C TRP A 133 2.54 19.20 5.23
N ARG A 134 1.95 19.94 4.29
CA ARG A 134 1.06 19.40 3.26
C ARG A 134 1.77 19.35 1.91
N LEU A 135 1.50 18.32 1.14
CA LEU A 135 1.88 18.27 -0.27
C LEU A 135 1.10 19.34 -1.02
N LEU A 136 1.76 20.10 -1.88
CA LEU A 136 1.14 21.05 -2.78
C LEU A 136 0.73 20.34 -4.07
N LEU A 137 -0.55 20.02 -4.22
CA LEU A 137 -1.08 19.66 -5.52
C LEU A 137 -1.38 20.93 -6.32
N SER A 138 -1.02 20.90 -7.60
CA SER A 138 -1.34 22.02 -8.51
C SER A 138 -2.86 22.16 -8.62
N PRO A 139 -3.43 23.37 -8.42
CA PRO A 139 -4.86 23.62 -8.59
C PRO A 139 -5.37 23.14 -9.96
N HIS A 140 -6.56 22.55 -10.00
CA HIS A 140 -7.17 22.00 -11.21
C HIS A 140 -6.40 20.88 -11.92
N ALA A 141 -5.28 20.42 -11.34
CA ALA A 141 -4.49 19.36 -11.94
C ALA A 141 -5.26 18.04 -11.92
N ARG A 142 -5.10 17.29 -13.00
CA ARG A 142 -5.48 15.88 -13.06
C ARG A 142 -4.27 15.01 -12.79
N ILE A 143 -4.48 14.01 -11.96
CA ILE A 143 -3.50 12.98 -11.67
C ILE A 143 -4.06 11.69 -12.24
N ASP A 144 -3.56 11.36 -13.43
CA ASP A 144 -3.95 10.17 -14.16
C ASP A 144 -2.87 9.08 -13.99
N PHE A 145 -3.31 7.82 -13.91
CA PHE A 145 -2.43 6.65 -13.97
C PHE A 145 -3.19 5.43 -14.50
N ASP A 146 -2.47 4.53 -15.16
CA ASP A 146 -3.01 3.26 -15.61
C ASP A 146 -2.81 2.21 -14.52
N ASP A 147 -3.91 1.70 -13.98
CA ASP A 147 -3.88 0.61 -13.01
C ASP A 147 -3.81 -0.75 -13.70
N LEU A 148 -2.96 -1.65 -13.19
CA LEU A 148 -2.78 -3.00 -13.73
C LEU A 148 -4.07 -3.83 -13.74
N PHE A 149 -4.99 -3.59 -12.80
CA PHE A 149 -6.23 -4.37 -12.67
C PHE A 149 -7.49 -3.52 -12.84
N GLN A 150 -7.46 -2.25 -12.44
CA GLN A 150 -8.62 -1.35 -12.44
C GLN A 150 -8.73 -0.49 -13.72
N GLY A 151 -7.75 -0.56 -14.62
CA GLY A 151 -7.68 0.26 -15.82
C GLY A 151 -7.34 1.72 -15.51
N GLN A 152 -7.63 2.62 -16.46
CA GLN A 152 -7.29 4.04 -16.32
C GLN A 152 -7.99 4.69 -15.13
N GLN A 153 -7.23 5.34 -14.26
CA GLN A 153 -7.71 6.13 -13.13
C GLN A 153 -7.39 7.62 -13.33
N SER A 154 -8.27 8.48 -12.83
CA SER A 154 -8.13 9.94 -12.92
C SER A 154 -8.67 10.58 -11.66
N PHE A 155 -7.83 11.36 -10.97
CA PHE A 155 -8.22 12.13 -9.79
C PHE A 155 -7.99 13.62 -10.02
N ASN A 156 -8.97 14.44 -9.63
CA ASN A 156 -8.83 15.89 -9.63
C ASN A 156 -8.24 16.35 -8.29
N ALA A 157 -7.15 17.11 -8.35
CA ALA A 157 -6.47 17.68 -7.19
C ALA A 157 -7.42 18.47 -6.27
N ASP A 158 -8.37 19.22 -6.84
CA ASP A 158 -9.32 20.02 -6.07
C ASP A 158 -10.31 19.15 -5.28
N SER A 159 -10.59 17.95 -5.77
CA SER A 159 -11.51 17.00 -5.12
C SER A 159 -10.86 16.21 -3.99
N ILE A 160 -9.59 15.81 -4.16
CA ILE A 160 -8.87 15.01 -3.16
C ILE A 160 -8.14 15.89 -2.12
N GLY A 161 -7.86 17.15 -2.47
CA GLY A 161 -7.19 18.11 -1.61
C GLY A 161 -5.72 17.77 -1.31
N ASP A 162 -5.06 18.71 -0.65
CA ASP A 162 -3.65 18.62 -0.28
C ASP A 162 -3.46 17.78 1.01
N PRO A 163 -2.89 16.57 0.94
CA PRO A 163 -2.76 15.70 2.11
C PRO A 163 -1.65 16.21 3.04
N VAL A 164 -1.79 15.93 4.34
CA VAL A 164 -0.65 16.03 5.27
C VAL A 164 0.34 14.91 4.92
N ILE A 165 1.59 15.28 4.69
CA ILE A 165 2.69 14.33 4.42
C ILE A 165 3.72 14.29 5.55
N PHE A 166 3.74 15.31 6.41
CA PHE A 166 4.54 15.35 7.63
C PHE A 166 3.73 15.98 8.75
N ARG A 167 3.60 15.29 9.87
CA ARG A 167 2.73 15.70 10.98
C ARG A 167 3.38 16.79 11.83
N ARG A 168 2.55 17.49 12.60
CA ARG A 168 2.98 18.55 13.52
C ARG A 168 3.91 18.04 14.64
N ASP A 169 3.77 16.78 15.02
CA ASP A 169 4.59 16.11 16.04
C ASP A 169 5.91 15.54 15.51
N GLY A 170 6.29 15.87 14.27
CA GLY A 170 7.58 15.49 13.71
C GLY A 170 7.60 14.12 13.03
N ILE A 171 6.47 13.43 12.94
CA ILE A 171 6.38 12.08 12.35
C ILE A 171 5.93 12.19 10.88
N ALA A 172 6.61 11.44 10.00
CA ALA A 172 6.20 11.33 8.60
C ALA A 172 4.80 10.69 8.50
N ALA A 173 3.93 11.24 7.64
CA ALA A 173 2.67 10.60 7.34
C ALA A 173 2.87 9.48 6.32
N TYR A 174 1.92 8.55 6.27
CA TYR A 174 1.93 7.39 5.36
C TYR A 174 2.30 7.76 3.91
N GLN A 175 1.73 8.85 3.38
CA GLN A 175 1.94 9.25 1.98
C GLN A 175 3.40 9.62 1.65
N LEU A 176 4.16 10.14 2.62
CA LEU A 176 5.59 10.40 2.43
C LEU A 176 6.41 9.13 2.62
N ALA A 177 6.21 8.45 3.75
CA ALA A 177 7.04 7.33 4.15
C ALA A 177 7.00 6.19 3.14
N VAL A 178 5.81 5.85 2.61
CA VAL A 178 5.65 4.79 1.62
C VAL A 178 6.41 5.10 0.32
N VAL A 179 6.42 6.35 -0.13
CA VAL A 179 7.12 6.78 -1.35
C VAL A 179 8.63 6.74 -1.15
N VAL A 180 9.10 7.25 -0.02
CA VAL A 180 10.53 7.25 0.32
C VAL A 180 11.07 5.82 0.41
N ASP A 181 10.31 4.91 1.02
CA ASP A 181 10.76 3.52 1.17
C ASP A 181 10.56 2.69 -0.09
N ASP A 182 9.50 2.92 -0.88
CA ASP A 182 9.34 2.27 -2.18
C ASP A 182 10.49 2.69 -3.13
N ALA A 183 10.90 3.96 -3.12
CA ALA A 183 12.07 4.41 -3.87
C ALA A 183 13.38 3.81 -3.33
N PHE A 184 13.57 3.80 -2.01
CA PHE A 184 14.76 3.23 -1.37
C PHE A 184 14.94 1.73 -1.67
N GLN A 185 13.84 0.96 -1.64
CA GLN A 185 13.86 -0.47 -1.95
C GLN A 185 13.83 -0.77 -3.46
N GLY A 186 13.78 0.26 -4.32
CA GLY A 186 13.69 0.11 -5.77
C GLY A 186 12.42 -0.60 -6.21
N ILE A 187 11.29 -0.37 -5.54
CA ILE A 187 10.01 -0.97 -5.91
C ILE A 187 9.58 -0.46 -7.27
N THR A 188 9.28 -1.40 -8.17
CA THR A 188 8.85 -1.13 -9.55
C THR A 188 7.34 -1.31 -9.72
N HIS A 189 6.72 -2.14 -8.87
CA HIS A 189 5.30 -2.48 -8.92
C HIS A 189 4.71 -2.48 -7.52
N VAL A 190 3.64 -1.72 -7.32
CA VAL A 190 2.88 -1.64 -6.08
C VAL A 190 1.54 -2.32 -6.29
N VAL A 191 1.42 -3.55 -5.81
CA VAL A 191 0.17 -4.32 -5.79
C VAL A 191 -0.41 -4.28 -4.37
N ARG A 192 -1.60 -3.69 -4.20
CA ARG A 192 -2.24 -3.46 -2.88
C ARG A 192 -3.77 -3.34 -2.98
N GLY A 193 -4.48 -3.17 -1.87
CA GLY A 193 -5.95 -3.07 -1.87
C GLY A 193 -6.50 -1.77 -2.49
N THR A 194 -7.70 -1.84 -3.08
CA THR A 194 -8.43 -0.70 -3.69
C THR A 194 -8.82 0.40 -2.72
N ASP A 195 -8.78 0.15 -1.41
CA ASP A 195 -8.93 1.16 -0.38
C ASP A 195 -7.83 2.23 -0.41
N LEU A 196 -6.71 1.95 -1.09
CA LEU A 196 -5.57 2.86 -1.25
C LEU A 196 -5.50 3.51 -2.65
N LEU A 197 -6.54 3.36 -3.48
CA LEU A 197 -6.56 3.88 -4.85
C LEU A 197 -6.38 5.41 -4.90
N GLU A 198 -7.10 6.15 -4.07
CA GLU A 198 -6.96 7.62 -3.95
C GLU A 198 -5.56 8.02 -3.44
N SER A 199 -4.99 7.23 -2.52
CA SER A 199 -3.63 7.48 -2.02
C SER A 199 -2.57 7.41 -3.12
N THR A 200 -2.81 6.65 -4.18
CA THR A 200 -1.92 6.61 -5.35
C THR A 200 -1.78 7.97 -6.01
N ALA A 201 -2.85 8.75 -6.12
CA ALA A 201 -2.79 10.09 -6.70
C ALA A 201 -1.88 11.02 -5.88
N TRP A 202 -2.03 11.00 -4.55
CA TRP A 202 -1.15 11.74 -3.64
C TRP A 202 0.31 11.28 -3.74
N GLN A 203 0.54 9.97 -3.77
CA GLN A 203 1.88 9.40 -3.82
C GLN A 203 2.59 9.71 -5.13
N ILE A 204 1.89 9.70 -6.27
CA ILE A 204 2.41 10.19 -7.55
C ILE A 204 2.86 11.65 -7.42
N GLY A 205 2.10 12.50 -6.73
CA GLY A 205 2.49 13.87 -6.42
C GLY A 205 3.79 13.96 -5.61
N VAL A 206 3.96 13.10 -4.59
CA VAL A 206 5.20 13.03 -3.81
C VAL A 206 6.38 12.52 -4.65
N PHE A 207 6.22 11.47 -5.45
CA PHE A 207 7.25 10.97 -6.38
C PHE A 207 7.74 12.09 -7.31
N ARG A 208 6.80 12.82 -7.93
CA ARG A 208 7.10 13.97 -8.79
C ARG A 208 7.85 15.07 -8.04
N GLY A 209 7.39 15.44 -6.84
CA GLY A 209 8.05 16.47 -6.02
C GLY A 209 9.47 16.11 -5.58
N LEU A 210 9.77 14.81 -5.43
CA LEU A 210 11.10 14.30 -5.13
C LEU A 210 11.96 14.07 -6.39
N GLY A 211 11.40 14.22 -7.60
CA GLY A 211 12.09 13.91 -8.86
C GLY A 211 12.38 12.41 -9.02
N LEU A 212 11.53 11.55 -8.46
CA LEU A 212 11.69 10.09 -8.48
C LEU A 212 10.69 9.44 -9.45
N PRO A 213 11.06 8.34 -10.12
CA PRO A 213 10.11 7.58 -10.94
C PRO A 213 9.06 6.92 -10.05
N ALA A 214 7.78 7.04 -10.44
CA ALA A 214 6.71 6.32 -9.77
C ALA A 214 6.66 4.86 -10.28
N PRO A 215 6.37 3.87 -9.40
CA PRO A 215 6.17 2.49 -9.82
C PRO A 215 4.87 2.35 -10.63
N ARG A 216 4.68 1.17 -11.23
CA ARG A 216 3.36 0.76 -11.73
C ARG A 216 2.48 0.39 -10.55
N PHE A 217 1.17 0.64 -10.65
CA PHE A 217 0.23 0.38 -9.58
C PHE A 217 -0.83 -0.63 -10.02
N GLY A 218 -1.13 -1.61 -9.16
CA GLY A 218 -2.24 -2.53 -9.33
C GLY A 218 -3.07 -2.61 -8.06
N HIS A 219 -4.38 -2.41 -8.17
CA HIS A 219 -5.25 -2.43 -7.00
C HIS A 219 -6.15 -3.67 -6.96
N LEU A 220 -5.94 -4.50 -5.96
CA LEU A 220 -6.71 -5.71 -5.67
C LEU A 220 -8.03 -5.37 -4.97
N PRO A 221 -9.11 -6.10 -5.23
CA PRO A 221 -10.41 -5.85 -4.63
C PRO A 221 -10.39 -5.89 -3.10
N LEU A 222 -11.11 -4.95 -2.49
CA LEU A 222 -11.31 -4.90 -1.05
C LEU A 222 -12.30 -5.98 -0.62
N VAL A 223 -11.96 -6.77 0.39
CA VAL A 223 -12.90 -7.68 1.04
C VAL A 223 -13.85 -6.87 1.92
N VAL A 224 -15.14 -6.99 1.67
CA VAL A 224 -16.22 -6.29 2.39
C VAL A 224 -17.19 -7.28 3.02
N GLU A 225 -17.93 -6.83 4.03
CA GLU A 225 -19.04 -7.59 4.62
C GLU A 225 -20.15 -7.81 3.57
N PRO A 226 -21.10 -8.75 3.80
CA PRO A 226 -22.22 -8.99 2.88
C PRO A 226 -23.07 -7.74 2.58
N ASP A 227 -23.15 -6.79 3.52
CA ASP A 227 -23.85 -5.52 3.37
C ASP A 227 -23.04 -4.43 2.63
N GLY A 228 -21.83 -4.77 2.18
CA GLY A 228 -20.91 -3.86 1.49
C GLY A 228 -20.10 -2.95 2.40
N SER A 229 -20.29 -3.01 3.72
CA SER A 229 -19.47 -2.26 4.67
C SER A 229 -18.05 -2.82 4.74
N LYS A 230 -17.09 -1.96 5.14
CA LYS A 230 -15.70 -2.40 5.33
C LYS A 230 -15.67 -3.50 6.39
N LEU A 231 -14.94 -4.57 6.09
CA LEU A 231 -14.71 -5.69 6.99
C LEU A 231 -14.30 -5.19 8.38
N SER A 232 -15.13 -5.44 9.39
CA SER A 232 -14.90 -4.92 10.73
C SER A 232 -14.36 -6.01 11.66
N LYS A 233 -13.59 -5.60 12.68
CA LYS A 233 -12.95 -6.50 13.66
C LYS A 233 -13.94 -7.38 14.42
N SER A 234 -15.24 -7.06 14.42
CA SER A 234 -16.25 -7.73 15.24
C SER A 234 -16.91 -8.96 14.59
N ARG A 235 -16.81 -9.16 13.26
CA ARG A 235 -17.50 -10.28 12.59
C ARG A 235 -16.71 -11.02 11.50
N GLY A 236 -15.86 -10.35 10.71
CA GLY A 236 -15.19 -10.98 9.57
C GLY A 236 -13.66 -10.86 9.51
N ALA A 237 -13.05 -9.93 10.24
CA ALA A 237 -11.59 -9.76 10.27
C ALA A 237 -10.89 -10.66 11.31
N GLN A 238 -11.25 -11.94 11.34
CA GLN A 238 -10.57 -12.91 12.19
C GLN A 238 -9.10 -13.04 11.76
N ALA A 239 -8.21 -13.16 12.75
CA ALA A 239 -6.80 -13.39 12.49
C ALA A 239 -6.62 -14.74 11.74
N VAL A 240 -5.87 -14.73 10.65
CA VAL A 240 -5.63 -15.92 9.82
C VAL A 240 -4.54 -16.82 10.40
N SER A 241 -3.84 -16.40 11.45
CA SER A 241 -2.74 -17.14 12.07
C SER A 241 -3.14 -18.50 12.65
N GLY A 242 -4.43 -18.75 12.85
CA GLY A 242 -4.96 -20.03 13.32
C GLY A 242 -5.49 -20.94 12.21
N TRP A 243 -5.43 -20.52 10.95
CA TRP A 243 -5.96 -21.30 9.83
C TRP A 243 -4.92 -22.31 9.32
N PRO A 244 -5.32 -23.53 8.91
CA PRO A 244 -4.43 -24.41 8.17
C PRO A 244 -3.91 -23.72 6.90
N PRO A 245 -2.60 -23.78 6.58
CA PRO A 245 -2.02 -23.05 5.45
C PRO A 245 -2.73 -23.26 4.11
N GLY A 246 -3.06 -24.52 3.78
CA GLY A 246 -3.75 -24.85 2.54
C GLY A 246 -5.19 -24.30 2.47
N GLU A 247 -5.92 -24.30 3.58
CA GLU A 247 -7.25 -23.69 3.67
C GLU A 247 -7.18 -22.17 3.53
N ALA A 248 -6.18 -21.53 4.15
CA ALA A 248 -5.97 -20.11 4.03
C ALA A 248 -5.67 -19.70 2.58
N LEU A 249 -4.77 -20.41 1.91
CA LEU A 249 -4.46 -20.14 0.50
C LEU A 249 -5.66 -20.39 -0.40
N GLU A 250 -6.35 -21.53 -0.29
CA GLU A 250 -7.53 -21.83 -1.11
C GLU A 250 -8.62 -20.76 -0.98
N ARG A 251 -8.90 -20.32 0.25
CA ARG A 251 -9.88 -19.25 0.52
C ARG A 251 -9.47 -17.92 -0.10
N ILE A 252 -8.20 -17.54 -0.01
CA ILE A 252 -7.69 -16.28 -0.60
C ILE A 252 -7.66 -16.36 -2.13
N LEU A 253 -7.26 -17.49 -2.71
CA LEU A 253 -7.27 -17.71 -4.15
C LEU A 253 -8.70 -17.61 -4.70
N THR A 254 -9.67 -18.23 -4.01
CA THR A 254 -11.09 -18.09 -4.35
C THR A 254 -11.54 -16.63 -4.34
N LEU A 255 -11.16 -15.84 -3.33
CA LEU A 255 -11.45 -14.41 -3.30
C LEU A 255 -10.80 -13.66 -4.46
N LEU A 256 -9.54 -13.96 -4.80
CA LEU A 256 -8.83 -13.35 -5.93
C LEU A 256 -9.49 -13.68 -7.29
N GLY A 257 -10.45 -14.60 -7.33
CA GLY A 257 -11.20 -14.96 -8.53
C GLY A 257 -10.74 -16.25 -9.20
N TYR A 258 -9.90 -17.06 -8.51
CA TYR A 258 -9.59 -18.40 -8.95
C TYR A 258 -10.76 -19.37 -8.69
N SER A 259 -10.74 -20.51 -9.39
CA SER A 259 -11.59 -21.68 -9.10
C SER A 259 -10.69 -22.86 -8.71
N PRO A 260 -10.25 -22.97 -7.44
CA PRO A 260 -9.43 -24.08 -6.97
C PRO A 260 -10.06 -25.46 -7.24
N PRO A 261 -9.31 -26.45 -7.77
CA PRO A 261 -9.83 -27.81 -7.89
C PRO A 261 -10.06 -28.44 -6.52
N ALA A 262 -10.97 -29.41 -6.46
CA ALA A 262 -11.26 -30.14 -5.24
C ALA A 262 -9.98 -30.79 -4.68
N GLY A 263 -9.71 -30.55 -3.40
CA GLY A 263 -8.55 -31.10 -2.70
C GLY A 263 -7.29 -30.24 -2.74
N LEU A 264 -7.28 -29.10 -3.45
CA LEU A 264 -6.11 -28.21 -3.50
C LEU A 264 -5.63 -27.80 -2.10
N ARG A 265 -6.55 -27.49 -1.18
CA ARG A 265 -6.23 -27.18 0.23
C ARG A 265 -5.46 -28.25 0.99
N HIS A 266 -5.44 -29.49 0.50
CA HIS A 266 -4.72 -30.62 1.13
C HIS A 266 -3.33 -30.84 0.53
N GLU A 267 -2.99 -30.15 -0.56
CA GLU A 267 -1.66 -30.19 -1.16
C GLU A 267 -0.64 -29.41 -0.31
N PRO A 268 0.66 -29.73 -0.43
CA PRO A 268 1.72 -28.91 0.16
C PRO A 268 1.66 -27.47 -0.35
N VAL A 269 1.93 -26.50 0.54
CA VAL A 269 1.92 -25.06 0.25
C VAL A 269 2.64 -24.70 -1.08
N PRO A 270 3.85 -25.19 -1.38
CA PRO A 270 4.50 -24.90 -2.66
C PRO A 270 3.69 -25.30 -3.88
N ARG A 271 2.99 -26.45 -3.83
CA ARG A 271 2.15 -26.95 -4.93
C ARG A 271 0.91 -26.07 -5.14
N ILE A 272 0.33 -25.55 -4.06
CA ILE A 272 -0.80 -24.60 -4.12
C ILE A 272 -0.35 -23.30 -4.78
N LEU A 273 0.82 -22.78 -4.39
CA LEU A 273 1.37 -21.55 -4.95
C LEU A 273 1.76 -21.72 -6.43
N ASP A 274 2.41 -22.84 -6.80
CA ASP A 274 2.75 -23.15 -8.20
C ASP A 274 1.49 -23.22 -9.08
N TRP A 275 0.42 -23.85 -8.58
CA TRP A 275 -0.86 -23.89 -9.28
C TRP A 275 -1.43 -22.47 -9.48
N ALA A 276 -1.43 -21.65 -8.43
CA ALA A 276 -1.92 -20.28 -8.51
C ALA A 276 -1.10 -19.42 -9.50
N LEU A 277 0.23 -19.57 -9.50
CA LEU A 277 1.12 -18.85 -10.41
C LEU A 277 0.82 -19.15 -11.88
N SER A 278 0.49 -20.40 -12.22
CA SER A 278 0.18 -20.80 -13.60
C SER A 278 -1.06 -20.09 -14.18
N GLY A 279 -1.93 -19.55 -13.32
CA GLY A 279 -3.15 -18.85 -13.70
C GLY A 279 -3.18 -17.37 -13.32
N TRP A 280 -2.03 -16.75 -13.00
CA TRP A 280 -1.98 -15.33 -12.62
C TRP A 280 -1.93 -14.39 -13.84
N PRO A 281 -2.66 -13.25 -13.84
CA PRO A 281 -3.78 -12.93 -12.96
C PRO A 281 -5.05 -13.70 -13.38
N PRO A 282 -5.95 -14.06 -12.44
CA PRO A 282 -7.19 -14.73 -12.80
C PRO A 282 -8.14 -13.78 -13.53
N ALA A 283 -8.94 -14.30 -14.47
CA ALA A 283 -9.82 -13.50 -15.31
C ALA A 283 -10.82 -12.62 -14.53
N GLY A 284 -11.25 -13.08 -13.34
CA GLY A 284 -12.20 -12.36 -12.48
C GLY A 284 -11.61 -11.19 -11.69
N LEU A 285 -10.31 -10.90 -11.82
CA LEU A 285 -9.66 -9.82 -11.08
C LEU A 285 -9.85 -8.44 -11.73
N ALA A 286 -9.87 -8.39 -13.07
CA ALA A 286 -9.93 -7.14 -13.82
C ALA A 286 -11.22 -6.34 -13.52
N GLY A 287 -11.08 -5.05 -13.21
CA GLY A 287 -12.16 -4.12 -12.90
C GLY A 287 -12.90 -4.38 -11.59
N ARG A 288 -12.50 -5.40 -10.81
CA ARG A 288 -13.18 -5.77 -9.57
C ARG A 288 -12.67 -4.91 -8.41
N ARG A 289 -13.53 -4.05 -7.87
CA ARG A 289 -13.17 -3.14 -6.76
C ARG A 289 -13.41 -3.70 -5.36
N ALA A 290 -14.39 -4.59 -5.21
CA ALA A 290 -14.75 -5.18 -3.93
C ALA A 290 -15.25 -6.62 -4.10
N ILE A 291 -15.11 -7.40 -3.03
CA ILE A 291 -15.64 -8.77 -2.90
C ILE A 291 -16.38 -8.87 -1.57
N ALA A 292 -17.68 -9.14 -1.64
CA ALA A 292 -18.46 -9.46 -0.45
C ALA A 292 -18.11 -10.88 0.03
N LEU A 293 -17.91 -11.04 1.34
CA LEU A 293 -17.86 -12.37 1.93
C LEU A 293 -19.19 -13.09 1.73
N ALA A 294 -19.13 -14.38 1.42
CA ALA A 294 -20.31 -15.23 1.45
C ALA A 294 -20.80 -15.36 2.90
N THR A 295 -22.13 -15.32 3.08
CA THR A 295 -22.81 -15.59 4.35
C THR A 295 -22.65 -17.03 4.80
#